data_AF-F2RKW2-F1
#
_entry.id   AF-F2RKW2-F1
#
_cell.length_a   1.000
_cell.length_b   1.000
_cell.length_c   1.000
_cell.angle_alpha   90.00
_cell.angle_beta   90.00
_cell.angle_gamma   90.00
#
_symmetry.space_group_name_H-M   'P 1'
#
loop_
_entity.id
_entity.type
_entity.pdbx_description
1 polymer ?
#
loop_
_entity_poly.entity_id
_entity_poly.type
_entity_poly.pdbx_seq_one_letter_code
_entity_poly.pdbx_strand_id
1 'polypeptide(L)'
;MRGWLGVEPSGEEGFEVIENVVLALNAGPTRGGVKVAGGLRFSWELVGVGGATYRIGDGASEHGAHVGYCTDALADLLYAMTGLYGGSSGERFSFDCEPMEVRWLLRRQGADVGIAVFEFPDGGTTWGSSDETGGVLLWSSTQPRTVLCHAVMEAAETVLREHGEEGYQEMWMMHPFPVAALQDLRRMHRRSDDCRHPQCRPAPATGG
;
A
#
# COMPACT_ATOMS: atom_id res chain seq x y z
N MET A 1 -40.72 50.20 35.65
CA MET A 1 -40.55 50.43 34.20
C MET A 1 -39.69 49.29 33.68
N ARG A 2 -40.31 48.34 32.93
CA ARG A 2 -40.04 47.99 31.51
C ARG A 2 -38.59 47.51 31.28
N GLY A 3 -38.27 46.38 30.66
CA GLY A 3 -39.02 45.44 29.82
C GLY A 3 -38.03 44.83 28.81
N TRP A 4 -38.20 43.55 28.48
CA TRP A 4 -37.49 42.79 27.44
C TRP A 4 -37.73 43.33 26.02
N LEU A 5 -36.76 43.09 25.11
CA LEU A 5 -36.79 42.83 23.64
C LEU A 5 -35.31 42.95 23.19
N GLY A 6 -34.62 41.96 22.62
CA GLY A 6 -34.99 41.06 21.52
C GLY A 6 -34.47 41.66 20.20
N VAL A 7 -33.45 41.04 19.57
CA VAL A 7 -33.23 40.87 18.11
C VAL A 7 -31.95 40.04 17.92
N GLU A 8 -32.13 38.87 17.31
CA GLU A 8 -31.11 37.99 16.72
C GLU A 8 -30.60 38.56 15.39
N PRO A 9 -29.41 38.12 14.93
CA PRO A 9 -29.27 37.72 13.53
C PRO A 9 -28.85 36.24 13.49
N SER A 10 -29.74 35.31 13.15
CA SER A 10 -30.04 34.86 11.78
C SER A 10 -28.82 34.74 10.88
N GLY A 11 -28.33 33.51 10.73
CA GLY A 11 -27.24 33.13 9.85
C GLY A 11 -27.06 31.61 9.85
N GLU A 12 -28.18 30.87 9.78
CA GLU A 12 -28.16 29.50 9.28
C GLU A 12 -27.82 29.56 7.78
N GLU A 13 -26.60 29.16 7.40
CA GLU A 13 -26.36 28.57 6.09
C GLU A 13 -25.50 27.31 6.29
N GLY A 14 -25.97 26.23 5.68
CA GLY A 14 -25.70 24.86 6.07
C GLY A 14 -24.25 24.41 5.86
N PHE A 15 -23.78 23.65 6.84
CA PHE A 15 -22.72 22.67 6.64
C PHE A 15 -23.36 21.28 6.63
N GLU A 16 -23.95 20.93 5.49
CA GLU A 16 -24.38 19.57 5.18
C GLU A 16 -23.42 18.99 4.12
N VAL A 17 -22.20 18.64 4.54
CA VAL A 17 -21.25 17.78 3.83
C VAL A 17 -20.24 17.34 4.92
N ILE A 18 -19.91 16.08 5.23
CA ILE A 18 -19.78 14.84 4.45
C ILE A 18 -20.02 13.65 5.42
N GLU A 19 -21.24 13.11 5.52
CA GLU A 19 -21.48 11.74 6.04
C GLU A 19 -21.16 10.69 4.95
N ASN A 20 -19.94 10.69 4.40
CA ASN A 20 -19.60 9.78 3.29
C ASN A 20 -18.25 9.08 3.38
N VAL A 21 -17.56 9.12 4.53
CA VAL A 21 -16.27 8.40 4.69
C VAL A 21 -16.40 7.10 5.50
N VAL A 22 -17.46 6.90 6.26
CA VAL A 22 -17.66 5.66 7.06
C VAL A 22 -18.41 4.56 6.30
N LEU A 23 -19.03 4.87 5.15
CA LEU A 23 -19.77 3.89 4.35
C LEU A 23 -18.91 3.06 3.38
N ALA A 24 -17.70 3.49 3.06
CA ALA A 24 -16.83 2.75 2.13
C ALA A 24 -16.22 1.48 2.74
N LEU A 25 -16.24 1.33 4.07
CA LEU A 25 -15.69 0.16 4.78
C LEU A 25 -16.78 -0.77 5.32
N ASN A 26 -18.06 -0.41 5.20
CA ASN A 26 -19.21 -1.23 5.64
C ASN A 26 -20.11 -1.70 4.49
N ALA A 27 -19.65 -1.61 3.23
CA ALA A 27 -20.33 -2.29 2.15
C ALA A 27 -20.20 -3.82 2.34
N GLY A 28 -21.26 -4.44 2.87
CA GLY A 28 -21.43 -5.90 2.83
C GLY A 28 -21.24 -6.44 1.41
N PRO A 29 -20.97 -7.75 1.25
CA PRO A 29 -20.47 -8.31 0.00
C PRO A 29 -21.46 -8.05 -1.13
N THR A 30 -21.08 -7.16 -2.06
CA THR A 30 -21.78 -6.98 -3.32
C THR A 30 -21.59 -8.27 -4.12
N ARG A 31 -22.64 -9.09 -4.15
CA ARG A 31 -22.73 -10.22 -5.05
C ARG A 31 -22.68 -9.71 -6.49
N GLY A 32 -21.69 -10.15 -7.24
CA GLY A 32 -21.76 -10.25 -8.70
C GLY A 32 -20.92 -9.23 -9.47
N GLY A 33 -19.68 -9.61 -9.73
CA GLY A 33 -18.84 -8.98 -10.75
C GLY A 33 -17.41 -9.45 -10.61
N VAL A 34 -16.97 -10.39 -11.45
CA VAL A 34 -15.54 -10.70 -11.58
C VAL A 34 -14.89 -9.46 -12.19
N LYS A 35 -14.26 -8.63 -11.35
CA LYS A 35 -13.37 -7.57 -11.82
C LYS A 35 -12.18 -8.29 -12.44
N VAL A 36 -12.04 -8.22 -13.76
CA VAL A 36 -10.91 -8.83 -14.47
C VAL A 36 -9.65 -8.19 -13.91
N ALA A 37 -8.85 -8.99 -13.20
CA ALA A 37 -7.55 -8.61 -12.71
C ALA A 37 -6.60 -8.51 -13.90
N GLY A 38 -6.45 -7.29 -14.42
CA GLY A 38 -5.58 -7.04 -15.55
C GLY A 38 -5.30 -5.56 -15.62
N GLY A 39 -4.25 -5.12 -14.93
CA GLY A 39 -3.81 -3.72 -15.01
C GLY A 39 -3.08 -3.19 -13.79
N LEU A 40 -2.97 -3.96 -12.69
CA LEU A 40 -2.15 -3.51 -11.57
C LEU A 40 -0.69 -3.39 -12.03
N ARG A 41 -0.14 -2.18 -11.88
CA ARG A 41 1.24 -1.85 -12.13
C ARG A 41 1.84 -1.34 -10.83
N PHE A 42 3.04 -1.81 -10.52
CA PHE A 42 3.82 -1.32 -9.41
C PHE A 42 5.26 -1.13 -9.87
N SER A 43 5.89 -0.03 -9.50
CA SER A 43 7.31 0.23 -9.76
C SER A 43 7.97 0.82 -8.53
N TRP A 44 9.26 0.53 -8.37
CA TRP A 44 10.13 1.11 -7.36
C TRP A 44 11.42 1.55 -8.05
N GLU A 45 11.68 2.85 -8.07
CA GLU A 45 12.84 3.43 -8.73
C GLU A 45 13.68 4.15 -7.68
N LEU A 46 14.96 3.81 -7.56
CA LEU A 46 15.85 4.58 -6.70
C LEU A 46 16.15 5.93 -7.36
N VAL A 47 16.03 7.02 -6.60
CA VAL A 47 16.17 8.39 -7.10
C VAL A 47 17.12 9.17 -6.20
N GLY A 48 18.28 9.53 -6.75
CA GLY A 48 19.31 10.20 -5.98
C GLY A 48 19.84 9.34 -4.82
N VAL A 49 20.55 9.98 -3.90
CA VAL A 49 21.04 9.35 -2.68
C VAL A 49 19.98 9.51 -1.59
N GLY A 50 19.60 8.41 -0.96
CA GLY A 50 18.61 8.34 0.12
C GLY A 50 17.15 8.35 -0.34
N GLY A 51 16.88 8.24 -1.63
CA GLY A 51 15.53 8.42 -2.16
C GLY A 51 15.07 7.28 -3.06
N ALA A 52 13.76 7.04 -3.05
CA ALA A 52 13.09 6.24 -4.05
C ALA A 52 11.76 6.88 -4.44
N THR A 53 11.26 6.56 -5.62
CA THR A 53 9.87 6.83 -6.00
C THR A 53 9.18 5.50 -6.24
N TYR A 54 8.08 5.27 -5.53
CA TYR A 54 7.18 4.18 -5.92
C TYR A 54 6.04 4.73 -6.75
N ARG A 55 5.50 3.90 -7.65
CA ARG A 55 4.21 4.15 -8.32
C ARG A 55 3.37 2.89 -8.22
N ILE A 56 2.10 3.06 -7.92
CA ILE A 56 1.08 2.02 -7.94
C ILE A 56 -0.13 2.51 -8.72
N GLY A 57 -0.67 1.70 -9.61
CA GLY A 57 -1.88 2.05 -10.32
C GLY A 57 -2.59 0.84 -10.86
N ASP A 58 -3.87 0.98 -11.10
CA ASP A 58 -4.68 0.01 -11.82
C ASP A 58 -5.18 0.61 -13.15
N GLY A 59 -6.20 0.01 -13.76
CA GLY A 59 -6.78 0.54 -14.99
C GLY A 59 -7.59 1.83 -14.82
N ALA A 60 -7.85 2.27 -13.59
CA ALA A 60 -8.69 3.42 -13.28
C ALA A 60 -7.90 4.62 -12.75
N SER A 61 -6.91 4.41 -11.89
CA SER A 61 -6.11 5.49 -11.30
C SER A 61 -4.70 5.03 -10.93
N GLU A 62 -3.82 6.01 -10.69
CA GLU A 62 -2.43 5.79 -10.29
C GLU A 62 -2.09 6.76 -9.15
N HIS A 63 -1.17 6.33 -8.30
CA HIS A 63 -0.57 7.11 -7.23
C HIS A 63 0.92 6.81 -7.16
N GLY A 64 1.70 7.81 -6.76
CA GLY A 64 3.12 7.63 -6.46
C GLY A 64 3.59 8.69 -5.48
N ALA A 65 4.62 8.35 -4.72
CA ALA A 65 5.22 9.25 -3.75
C ALA A 65 6.73 9.03 -3.69
N HIS A 66 7.43 10.07 -3.23
CA HIS A 66 8.86 9.99 -2.91
C HIS A 66 9.01 9.42 -1.51
N VAL A 67 9.91 8.45 -1.35
CA VAL A 67 10.18 7.77 -0.07
C VAL A 67 11.62 8.03 0.33
N GLY A 68 11.80 8.48 1.56
CA GLY A 68 13.09 8.73 2.19
C GLY A 68 13.67 7.47 2.84
N TYR A 69 14.99 7.47 2.97
CA TYR A 69 15.79 6.39 3.54
C TYR A 69 15.68 6.19 5.06
N CYS A 70 14.88 7.02 5.75
CA CYS A 70 14.73 6.97 7.21
C CYS A 70 14.07 5.67 7.71
N THR A 71 13.39 4.94 6.83
CA THR A 71 12.84 3.61 7.14
C THR A 71 13.41 2.56 6.20
N ASP A 72 13.26 1.28 6.57
CA ASP A 72 13.59 0.15 5.71
C ASP A 72 12.44 -0.12 4.72
N ALA A 73 12.05 0.91 3.96
CA ALA A 73 10.78 0.98 3.27
C ALA A 73 10.55 -0.18 2.29
N LEU A 74 11.57 -0.59 1.53
CA LEU A 74 11.45 -1.73 0.62
C LEU A 74 11.30 -3.05 1.39
N ALA A 75 11.99 -3.22 2.52
CA ALA A 75 11.84 -4.41 3.36
C ALA A 75 10.44 -4.47 3.99
N ASP A 76 9.96 -3.36 4.56
CA ASP A 76 8.64 -3.25 5.17
C ASP A 76 7.52 -3.58 4.17
N LEU A 77 7.65 -3.08 2.94
CA LEU A 77 6.75 -3.44 1.84
C LEU A 77 6.76 -4.96 1.57
N LEU A 78 7.93 -5.59 1.46
CA LEU A 78 8.05 -7.02 1.20
C LEU A 78 7.54 -7.89 2.35
N TYR A 79 7.78 -7.48 3.60
CA TYR A 79 7.25 -8.15 4.77
C TYR A 79 5.72 -8.07 4.82
N ALA A 80 5.15 -6.89 4.55
CA ALA A 80 3.70 -6.73 4.46
C ALA A 80 3.11 -7.62 3.35
N MET A 81 3.72 -7.69 2.17
CA MET A 81 3.25 -8.61 1.12
C MET A 81 3.34 -10.07 1.55
N THR A 82 4.39 -10.44 2.26
CA THR A 82 4.56 -11.81 2.79
C THR A 82 3.52 -12.12 3.87
N GLY A 83 3.18 -11.15 4.72
CA GLY A 83 2.15 -11.27 5.76
C GLY A 83 0.76 -11.63 5.22
N LEU A 84 0.43 -11.23 3.99
CA LEU A 84 -0.82 -11.60 3.31
C LEU A 84 -1.00 -13.11 3.07
N TYR A 85 0.06 -13.91 3.21
CA TYR A 85 0.00 -15.37 3.19
C TYR A 85 -0.23 -16.00 4.56
N GLY A 86 -0.12 -15.22 5.63
CA GLY A 86 -0.31 -15.64 7.01
C GLY A 86 -1.79 -15.70 7.45
N GLY A 87 -1.99 -15.77 8.76
CA GLY A 87 -3.32 -15.81 9.39
C GLY A 87 -3.90 -14.44 9.75
N SER A 88 -3.14 -13.35 9.59
CA SER A 88 -3.61 -11.98 9.86
C SER A 88 -4.75 -11.59 8.91
N SER A 89 -5.64 -10.70 9.37
CA SER A 89 -6.73 -10.15 8.54
C SER A 89 -6.25 -9.10 7.54
N GLY A 90 -4.99 -8.69 7.62
CA GLY A 90 -4.42 -7.60 6.85
C GLY A 90 -3.05 -7.21 7.39
N GLU A 91 -2.40 -6.31 6.68
CA GLU A 91 -1.05 -5.83 6.96
C GLU A 91 -1.01 -4.30 6.88
N ARG A 92 -0.02 -3.70 7.53
CA ARG A 92 0.15 -2.24 7.57
C ARG A 92 1.61 -1.90 7.64
N PHE A 93 1.98 -0.87 6.89
CA PHE A 93 3.31 -0.27 6.92
C PHE A 93 3.22 1.21 6.53
N SER A 94 4.31 1.93 6.77
CA SER A 94 4.40 3.36 6.52
C SER A 94 5.72 3.70 5.86
N PHE A 95 5.67 4.67 4.97
CA PHE A 95 6.83 5.28 4.34
C PHE A 95 7.03 6.68 4.89
N ASP A 96 8.28 7.01 5.17
CA ASP A 96 8.67 8.39 5.41
C ASP A 96 8.80 9.11 4.07
N CYS A 97 8.01 10.17 3.89
CA CYS A 97 7.93 10.96 2.68
C CYS A 97 8.22 12.44 2.96
N GLU A 98 8.98 12.73 4.03
CA GLU A 98 9.37 14.05 4.56
C GLU A 98 8.71 15.28 3.87
N PRO A 99 7.86 16.05 4.57
CA PRO A 99 7.47 15.91 5.98
C PRO A 99 6.32 14.91 6.17
N MET A 100 5.79 14.26 5.13
CA MET A 100 4.55 13.49 5.28
C MET A 100 4.83 12.01 5.64
N GLU A 101 3.90 11.37 6.35
CA GLU A 101 3.84 9.90 6.41
C GLU A 101 2.87 9.40 5.34
N VAL A 102 3.30 8.45 4.51
CA VAL A 102 2.39 7.69 3.64
C VAL A 102 2.18 6.30 4.22
N ARG A 103 0.94 6.00 4.63
CA ARG A 103 0.57 4.74 5.27
C ARG A 103 -0.25 3.87 4.34
N TRP A 104 0.15 2.61 4.25
CA TRP A 104 -0.57 1.58 3.51
C TRP A 104 -1.35 0.69 4.46
N LEU A 105 -2.62 0.46 4.15
CA LEU A 105 -3.48 -0.51 4.81
C LEU A 105 -3.90 -1.57 3.80
N LEU A 106 -3.51 -2.81 4.09
CA LEU A 106 -3.87 -3.98 3.31
C LEU A 106 -4.89 -4.78 4.10
N ARG A 107 -6.06 -5.06 3.53
CA ARG A 107 -7.13 -5.85 4.15
C ARG A 107 -7.44 -7.05 3.29
N ARG A 108 -7.34 -8.26 3.83
CA ARG A 108 -7.68 -9.48 3.10
C ARG A 108 -9.19 -9.61 2.97
N GLN A 109 -9.65 -9.96 1.76
CA GLN A 109 -11.04 -10.14 1.39
C GLN A 109 -11.16 -11.45 0.59
N GLY A 110 -11.06 -12.58 1.30
CA GLY A 110 -10.96 -13.89 0.64
C GLY A 110 -9.63 -14.05 -0.11
N ALA A 111 -9.69 -14.19 -1.44
CA ALA A 111 -8.52 -14.26 -2.31
C ALA A 111 -7.99 -12.87 -2.73
N ASP A 112 -8.79 -11.83 -2.52
CA ASP A 112 -8.47 -10.47 -2.86
C ASP A 112 -7.91 -9.69 -1.66
N VAL A 113 -7.31 -8.55 -1.95
CA VAL A 113 -6.75 -7.61 -0.98
C VAL A 113 -7.29 -6.23 -1.31
N GLY A 114 -7.97 -5.61 -0.35
CA GLY A 114 -8.25 -4.18 -0.37
C GLY A 114 -6.99 -3.42 0.01
N ILE A 115 -6.59 -2.48 -0.82
CA ILE A 115 -5.42 -1.63 -0.66
C ILE A 115 -5.92 -0.21 -0.46
N ALA A 116 -5.45 0.46 0.58
CA ALA A 116 -5.69 1.88 0.81
C ALA A 116 -4.38 2.56 1.19
N VAL A 117 -4.10 3.67 0.54
CA VAL A 117 -2.92 4.51 0.76
C VAL A 117 -3.39 5.85 1.29
N PHE A 118 -2.91 6.22 2.46
CA PHE A 118 -3.26 7.45 3.15
C PHE A 118 -2.03 8.34 3.33
N GLU A 119 -2.22 9.65 3.22
CA GLU A 119 -1.26 10.65 3.66
C GLU A 119 -1.63 11.14 5.06
N PHE A 120 -0.63 11.31 5.91
CA PHE A 120 -0.77 11.94 7.21
C PHE A 120 0.19 13.13 7.31
N PRO A 121 -0.30 14.33 7.65
CA PRO A 121 0.56 15.47 7.90
C PRO A 121 1.40 15.26 9.15
N ASP A 122 2.70 15.52 9.07
CA ASP A 122 3.55 15.54 10.26
C ASP A 122 3.20 16.74 11.16
N GLY A 123 3.12 16.46 12.46
CA GLY A 123 2.69 17.40 13.49
C GLY A 123 1.59 16.90 14.44
N GLY A 124 0.94 15.75 14.18
CA GLY A 124 -0.15 15.26 15.05
C GLY A 124 -0.40 13.76 15.07
N THR A 125 0.33 12.98 14.29
CA THR A 125 0.01 11.56 14.08
C THR A 125 0.94 10.67 14.89
N THR A 126 0.39 9.81 15.74
CA THR A 126 1.16 8.72 16.34
C THR A 126 1.62 7.80 15.20
N TRP A 127 2.89 7.91 14.80
CA TRP A 127 3.54 6.88 13.99
C TRP A 127 3.19 5.52 14.59
N GLY A 128 2.53 4.66 13.80
CA GLY A 128 2.09 3.37 14.33
C GLY A 128 0.68 3.31 14.93
N SER A 129 -0.15 4.37 14.90
CA SER A 129 -1.57 4.29 15.30
C SER A 129 -2.34 3.25 14.47
N SER A 130 -3.26 2.52 15.11
CA SER A 130 -4.15 1.55 14.46
C SER A 130 -5.18 2.18 13.54
N ASP A 131 -5.42 3.48 13.69
CA ASP A 131 -6.61 4.11 13.14
C ASP A 131 -6.31 4.77 11.78
N GLU A 132 -7.26 4.59 10.87
CA GLU A 132 -7.42 5.34 9.62
C GLU A 132 -7.72 6.83 9.90
N THR A 133 -8.11 7.14 11.13
CA THR A 133 -8.48 8.47 11.60
C THR A 133 -7.30 9.44 11.52
N GLY A 134 -7.52 10.54 10.80
CA GLY A 134 -6.54 11.63 10.64
C GLY A 134 -5.75 11.60 9.34
N GLY A 135 -5.91 10.56 8.52
CA GLY A 135 -5.27 10.46 7.20
C GLY A 135 -6.20 10.88 6.06
N VAL A 136 -5.63 11.40 4.99
CA VAL A 136 -6.32 11.66 3.72
C VAL A 136 -6.11 10.49 2.78
N LEU A 137 -7.18 9.87 2.29
CA LEU A 137 -7.07 8.78 1.31
C LEU A 137 -6.54 9.32 -0.02
N LEU A 138 -5.37 8.85 -0.44
CA LEU A 138 -4.73 9.21 -1.71
C LEU A 138 -5.11 8.26 -2.83
N TRP A 139 -5.17 6.96 -2.53
CA TRP A 139 -5.42 5.92 -3.51
C TRP A 139 -5.99 4.65 -2.88
N SER A 140 -6.86 3.96 -3.60
CA SER A 140 -7.34 2.66 -3.19
C SER A 140 -7.68 1.76 -4.37
N SER A 141 -7.59 0.45 -4.15
CA SER A 141 -8.00 -0.57 -5.10
C SER A 141 -8.21 -1.91 -4.40
N THR A 142 -9.08 -2.76 -4.96
CA THR A 142 -9.14 -4.19 -4.62
C THR A 142 -8.48 -5.00 -5.72
N GLN A 143 -7.53 -5.85 -5.37
CA GLN A 143 -6.76 -6.67 -6.31
C GLN A 143 -6.61 -8.10 -5.80
N PRO A 144 -6.52 -9.13 -6.66
CA PRO A 144 -6.13 -10.45 -6.21
C PRO A 144 -4.77 -10.39 -5.53
N ARG A 145 -4.64 -11.10 -4.39
CA ARG A 145 -3.35 -11.19 -3.68
C ARG A 145 -2.22 -11.61 -4.63
N THR A 146 -2.52 -12.56 -5.52
CA THR A 146 -1.57 -13.10 -6.49
C THR A 146 -1.00 -12.00 -7.40
N VAL A 147 -1.84 -11.07 -7.86
CA VAL A 147 -1.45 -9.97 -8.76
C VAL A 147 -0.67 -8.90 -8.00
N LEU A 148 -1.11 -8.53 -6.80
CA LEU A 148 -0.42 -7.57 -5.94
C LEU A 148 0.98 -8.04 -5.56
N CYS A 149 1.09 -9.24 -4.98
CA CYS A 149 2.36 -9.79 -4.53
C CYS A 149 3.32 -10.00 -5.72
N HIS A 150 2.81 -10.40 -6.88
CA HIS A 150 3.64 -10.55 -8.08
C HIS A 150 4.20 -9.19 -8.54
N ALA A 151 3.37 -8.16 -8.65
CA ALA A 151 3.81 -6.83 -9.10
C ALA A 151 4.89 -6.22 -8.18
N VAL A 152 4.71 -6.35 -6.87
CA VAL A 152 5.70 -5.87 -5.89
C VAL A 152 7.01 -6.68 -5.95
N MET A 153 6.91 -8.00 -6.05
CA MET A 153 8.07 -8.88 -6.18
C MET A 153 8.89 -8.55 -7.44
N GLU A 154 8.23 -8.36 -8.58
CA GLU A 154 8.88 -7.98 -9.85
C GLU A 154 9.60 -6.63 -9.78
N ALA A 155 9.02 -5.65 -9.09
CA ALA A 155 9.66 -4.35 -8.89
C ALA A 155 10.93 -4.48 -8.04
N ALA A 156 10.88 -5.21 -6.93
CA ALA A 156 12.07 -5.47 -6.11
C ALA A 156 13.15 -6.28 -6.87
N GLU A 157 12.75 -7.26 -7.68
CA GLU A 157 13.67 -7.99 -8.55
C GLU A 157 14.31 -7.11 -9.62
N THR A 158 13.57 -6.12 -10.13
CA THR A 158 14.10 -5.14 -11.07
C THR A 158 15.16 -4.25 -10.41
N VAL A 159 14.90 -3.75 -9.21
CA VAL A 159 15.90 -2.98 -8.42
C VAL A 159 17.17 -3.81 -8.20
N LEU A 160 17.03 -5.08 -7.77
CA LEU A 160 18.18 -5.95 -7.56
C LEU A 160 18.97 -6.20 -8.85
N ARG A 161 18.29 -6.38 -9.98
CA ARG A 161 18.92 -6.61 -11.29
C ARG A 161 19.64 -5.38 -11.82
N GLU A 162 19.10 -4.19 -11.58
CA GLU A 162 19.64 -2.93 -12.08
C GLU A 162 20.80 -2.40 -11.22
N HIS A 163 20.71 -2.54 -9.89
CA HIS A 163 21.65 -1.94 -8.96
C HIS A 163 22.54 -2.95 -8.22
N GLY A 164 22.13 -4.22 -8.13
CA GLY A 164 22.74 -5.18 -7.21
C GLY A 164 22.49 -4.80 -5.74
N GLU A 165 22.96 -5.63 -4.81
CA GLU A 165 22.84 -5.36 -3.38
C GLU A 165 23.72 -4.17 -2.95
N GLU A 166 24.97 -4.15 -3.40
CA GLU A 166 25.93 -3.08 -3.10
C GLU A 166 25.47 -1.74 -3.67
N GLY A 167 25.07 -1.69 -4.95
CA GLY A 167 24.59 -0.44 -5.56
C GLY A 167 23.27 0.05 -4.96
N TYR A 168 22.39 -0.86 -4.53
CA TYR A 168 21.22 -0.46 -3.74
C TYR A 168 21.65 0.20 -2.43
N GLN A 169 22.57 -0.41 -1.68
CA GLN A 169 23.02 0.12 -0.39
C GLN A 169 23.75 1.47 -0.53
N GLU A 170 24.55 1.64 -1.58
CA GLU A 170 25.20 2.93 -1.88
C GLU A 170 24.19 4.04 -2.13
N MET A 171 23.09 3.72 -2.82
CA MET A 171 22.05 4.70 -3.14
C MET A 171 21.08 4.92 -1.98
N TRP A 172 20.59 3.86 -1.32
CA TRP A 172 19.63 3.95 -0.21
C TRP A 172 20.29 4.38 1.11
N MET A 173 21.61 4.19 1.24
CA MET A 173 22.45 4.49 2.40
C MET A 173 22.20 3.62 3.65
N MET A 174 21.07 3.79 4.32
CA MET A 174 20.91 3.33 5.70
C MET A 174 20.61 1.83 5.82
N HIS A 175 19.96 1.25 4.81
CA HIS A 175 19.50 -0.14 4.83
C HIS A 175 20.05 -0.93 3.62
N PRO A 176 20.49 -2.19 3.82
CA PRO A 176 20.91 -3.05 2.73
C PRO A 176 19.70 -3.51 1.90
N PHE A 177 19.94 -4.06 0.70
CA PHE A 177 18.87 -4.65 -0.09
C PHE A 177 18.23 -5.84 0.67
N PRO A 178 16.89 -5.93 0.78
CA PRO A 178 16.21 -6.92 1.61
C PRO A 178 16.09 -8.30 0.93
N VAL A 179 17.22 -8.96 0.65
CA VAL A 179 17.26 -10.26 -0.04
C VAL A 179 16.39 -11.32 0.65
N ALA A 180 16.49 -11.43 1.98
CA ALA A 180 15.74 -12.43 2.74
C ALA A 180 14.22 -12.22 2.60
N ALA A 181 13.74 -10.98 2.73
CA ALA A 181 12.33 -10.64 2.58
C ALA A 181 11.82 -10.94 1.15
N LEU A 182 12.62 -10.61 0.13
CA LEU A 182 12.28 -10.92 -1.27
C LEU A 182 12.19 -12.44 -1.50
N GLN A 183 13.13 -13.20 -0.96
CA GLN A 183 13.14 -14.66 -1.08
C GLN A 183 11.95 -15.30 -0.34
N ASP A 184 11.56 -14.76 0.82
CA ASP A 184 10.38 -15.20 1.56
C ASP A 184 9.08 -14.94 0.80
N LEU A 185 8.91 -13.73 0.26
CA LEU A 185 7.76 -13.40 -0.58
C LEU A 185 7.68 -14.36 -1.78
N ARG A 186 8.81 -14.57 -2.48
CA ARG A 186 8.88 -15.49 -3.62
C ARG A 186 8.54 -16.93 -3.24
N ARG A 187 8.95 -17.38 -2.06
CA ARG A 187 8.64 -18.72 -1.54
C ARG A 187 7.14 -18.86 -1.26
N MET A 188 6.55 -17.89 -0.58
CA MET A 188 5.12 -17.93 -0.22
C MET A 188 4.21 -17.79 -1.42
N HIS A 189 4.55 -16.89 -2.35
CA HIS A 189 3.84 -16.69 -3.61
C HIS A 189 3.81 -17.98 -4.44
N ARG A 190 4.97 -18.60 -4.69
CA ARG A 190 5.04 -19.87 -5.44
C ARG A 190 4.30 -21.03 -4.77
N ARG A 191 4.28 -21.08 -3.44
CA ARG A 191 3.60 -22.15 -2.70
C ARG A 191 2.09 -22.03 -2.73
N SER A 192 1.59 -20.79 -2.64
CA SER A 192 0.19 -20.54 -2.29
C SER A 192 -0.65 -20.01 -3.45
N ASP A 193 0.00 -19.48 -4.49
CA ASP A 193 -0.67 -18.89 -5.65
C ASP A 193 -0.37 -19.70 -6.91
N ASP A 194 -1.40 -19.99 -7.70
CA ASP A 194 -1.25 -20.51 -9.07
C ASP A 194 -0.87 -19.35 -10.01
N CYS A 195 0.30 -18.76 -9.76
CA CYS A 195 0.77 -17.63 -10.54
C CYS A 195 1.14 -18.11 -11.95
N ARG A 196 0.43 -17.56 -12.95
CA ARG A 196 0.58 -17.95 -14.35
C ARG A 196 1.82 -17.35 -15.03
N HIS A 197 2.53 -16.46 -14.34
CA HIS A 197 3.76 -15.86 -14.87
C HIS A 197 4.87 -16.90 -15.04
N PRO A 198 5.61 -16.89 -16.16
CA PRO A 198 6.65 -17.87 -16.44
C PRO A 198 7.69 -18.01 -15.32
N GLN A 199 8.14 -16.90 -14.71
CA GLN A 199 9.10 -16.94 -13.61
C GLN A 199 8.57 -17.56 -12.31
N CYS A 200 7.25 -17.69 -12.17
CA CYS A 200 6.62 -18.27 -10.98
C CYS A 200 6.21 -19.75 -11.17
N ARG A 201 6.26 -20.27 -12.39
CA ARG A 201 5.92 -21.68 -12.64
C ARG A 201 6.95 -22.59 -11.96
N PRO A 202 6.52 -23.62 -11.23
CA PRO A 202 7.44 -24.64 -10.75
C PRO A 202 8.13 -25.29 -11.94
N ALA A 203 9.43 -25.57 -11.80
CA ALA A 203 10.16 -26.34 -12.80
C ALA A 203 9.43 -27.67 -13.04
N PRO A 204 9.32 -28.15 -14.29
CA PRO A 204 8.70 -29.45 -14.55
C PRO A 204 9.45 -30.49 -13.71
N ALA A 205 8.70 -31.32 -12.98
CA ALA A 205 9.30 -32.41 -12.22
C ALA A 205 10.09 -33.28 -13.20
N THR A 206 11.42 -33.28 -13.08
CA THR A 206 12.27 -34.27 -13.73
C THR A 206 11.92 -35.62 -13.14
N GLY A 207 11.09 -36.37 -13.86
CA GLY A 207 10.78 -37.76 -13.53
C GLY A 207 12.07 -38.59 -13.55
N GLY A 208 12.34 -39.28 -12.44
CA GLY A 208 13.31 -40.36 -12.37
C GLY A 208 12.72 -41.68 -12.83
#